data_AF-A0A954T8E8-F1
#
_entry.id   AF-A0A954T8E8-F1
#
_cell.length_a   1.000
_cell.length_b   1.000
_cell.length_c   1.000
_cell.angle_alpha   90.00
_cell.angle_beta   90.00
_cell.angle_gamma   90.00
#
_symmetry.space_group_name_H-M   'P 1'
#
loop_
_entity.id
_entity.type
_entity.pdbx_description
1 polymer ?
#
loop_
_entity_poly.entity_id
_entity_poly.type
_entity_poly.pdbx_seq_one_letter_code
_entity_poly.pdbx_strand_id
1 'polypeptide(L)'
;MASFVTAVDHDRFPRLGLYVSFAWLLCACQTFGASPEGPFSFVNDIEPVLTKAGCNGGVCHAKAGGGQNGFQLSLLGFEPEYDYDSVVKDARGRRVFPAAPERSLLLMKASGQTPHGGGMRLAPDSDGYRLLHEWITQGAPYGDGSEPDLVSVSVAPDRGMVPTGSEQQLTATATYSDGSTRDVTALALYESNAEAMADVSSSGLVHVKDVPGNVAVMVRYQGKVAVFTAAVPLGATVDNLPEARNFIDEHVFANLREIGIPPSPVCDDATFVRRVSLDIAGRLPTREEATAFLESTEAGKRDQLIEKLLQSPGYADFFANK
;
A
#
# COMPACT_ATOMS: atom_id res chain seq x y z
N MET A 1 70.69 14.19 -51.36
CA MET A 1 70.17 15.55 -51.06
C MET A 1 68.64 15.46 -50.98
N ALA A 2 67.99 16.40 -50.27
CA ALA A 2 66.54 16.67 -50.17
C ALA A 2 65.65 16.22 -51.37
N SER A 3 64.33 15.98 -51.32
CA SER A 3 63.25 15.86 -50.30
C SER A 3 61.97 15.44 -51.10
N PHE A 4 60.77 15.13 -50.58
CA PHE A 4 60.14 15.16 -49.24
C PHE A 4 58.91 14.19 -49.22
N VAL A 5 58.24 14.05 -48.07
CA VAL A 5 56.80 13.66 -47.88
C VAL A 5 56.21 12.54 -48.76
N THR A 6 55.99 11.36 -48.17
CA THR A 6 55.06 10.34 -48.66
C THR A 6 53.64 10.62 -48.16
N ALA A 7 52.67 10.71 -49.08
CA ALA A 7 51.25 10.76 -48.74
C ALA A 7 50.74 9.38 -48.29
N VAL A 8 49.78 9.37 -47.36
CA VAL A 8 49.10 8.15 -46.89
C VAL A 8 47.94 7.84 -47.82
N ASP A 9 47.93 6.63 -48.38
CA ASP A 9 46.78 6.06 -49.07
C ASP A 9 46.14 4.99 -48.18
N HIS A 10 44.89 5.22 -47.78
CA HIS A 10 44.16 4.39 -46.82
C HIS A 10 43.00 3.70 -47.55
N ASP A 11 43.22 2.45 -47.94
CA ASP A 11 42.19 1.62 -48.56
C ASP A 11 41.81 0.42 -47.66
N ARG A 12 40.54 0.02 -47.75
CA ARG A 12 39.91 -1.19 -47.15
C ARG A 12 39.61 -1.21 -45.64
N PHE A 13 38.37 -0.84 -45.31
CA PHE A 13 37.58 -1.54 -44.28
C PHE A 13 36.17 -1.89 -44.83
N PRO A 14 35.59 -3.05 -44.47
CA PRO A 14 34.29 -3.47 -44.99
C PRO A 14 33.13 -2.70 -44.34
N ARG A 15 32.07 -2.45 -45.12
CA ARG A 15 30.86 -1.77 -44.64
C ARG A 15 30.04 -2.70 -43.72
N LEU A 16 30.14 -2.51 -42.41
CA LEU A 16 29.10 -2.96 -41.48
C LEU A 16 27.94 -1.96 -41.51
N GLY A 17 26.73 -2.43 -41.80
CA GLY A 17 25.53 -1.60 -41.81
C GLY A 17 25.11 -1.24 -40.39
N LEU A 18 25.22 0.05 -40.04
CA LEU A 18 24.77 0.56 -38.74
C LEU A 18 23.24 0.70 -38.76
N TYR A 19 22.52 -0.31 -38.26
CA TYR A 19 21.09 -0.18 -37.98
C TYR A 19 20.90 0.71 -36.74
N VAL A 20 20.69 2.00 -36.98
CA VAL A 20 20.24 2.93 -35.95
C VAL A 20 18.76 2.68 -35.69
N SER A 21 18.46 1.76 -34.76
CA SER A 21 17.11 1.61 -34.23
C SER A 21 16.73 2.87 -33.46
N PHE A 22 15.92 3.73 -34.09
CA PHE A 22 15.19 4.78 -33.38
C PHE A 22 14.20 4.10 -32.42
N ALA A 23 14.61 3.95 -31.17
CA ALA A 23 13.70 3.67 -30.07
C ALA A 23 12.80 4.90 -29.90
N TRP A 24 11.61 4.86 -30.50
CA TRP A 24 10.57 5.85 -30.22
C TRP A 24 10.18 5.73 -28.75
N LEU A 25 10.63 6.68 -27.95
CA LEU A 25 10.13 6.86 -26.61
C LEU A 25 8.66 7.29 -26.74
N LEU A 26 7.76 6.31 -26.70
CA LEU A 26 6.33 6.57 -26.51
C LEU A 26 6.18 7.19 -25.13
N CYS A 27 6.17 8.52 -25.10
CA CYS A 27 5.67 9.27 -23.96
C CYS A 27 4.19 8.92 -23.83
N ALA A 28 3.89 7.89 -23.03
CA ALA A 28 2.54 7.53 -22.67
C ALA A 28 1.95 8.71 -21.89
N CYS A 29 1.21 9.56 -22.60
CA CYS A 29 0.36 10.57 -21.99
C CYS A 29 -0.69 9.81 -21.18
N GLN A 30 -0.44 9.66 -19.88
CA GLN A 30 -1.40 9.02 -18.97
C GLN A 30 -2.68 9.85 -19.02
N THR A 31 -3.73 9.27 -19.59
CA THR A 31 -5.06 9.86 -19.58
C THR A 31 -5.61 9.70 -18.17
N PHE A 32 -5.37 10.70 -17.33
CA PHE A 32 -5.97 10.79 -16.00
C PHE A 32 -7.49 10.63 -16.10
N GLY A 33 -8.07 9.91 -15.13
CA GLY A 33 -9.38 9.26 -15.25
C GLY A 33 -10.48 10.16 -15.80
N ALA A 34 -11.04 9.75 -16.95
CA ALA A 34 -12.23 10.38 -17.52
C ALA A 34 -13.40 10.30 -16.52
N SER A 35 -14.29 11.31 -16.54
CA SER A 35 -15.62 11.17 -15.93
C SER A 35 -16.33 9.93 -16.51
N PRO A 36 -17.17 9.23 -15.73
CA PRO A 36 -17.87 8.05 -16.22
C PRO A 36 -18.66 8.35 -17.51
N GLU A 37 -18.52 7.48 -18.51
CA GLU A 37 -19.32 7.54 -19.75
C GLU A 37 -20.75 7.02 -19.47
N GLY A 38 -21.53 7.77 -18.70
CA GLY A 38 -22.88 7.38 -18.30
C GLY A 38 -23.50 8.30 -17.25
N PRO A 39 -24.71 7.98 -16.75
CA PRO A 39 -25.25 8.60 -15.55
C PRO A 39 -24.36 8.26 -14.34
N PHE A 40 -24.25 9.18 -13.38
CA PHE A 40 -23.50 8.92 -12.15
C PHE A 40 -24.16 7.84 -11.28
N SER A 41 -23.34 6.94 -10.76
CA SER A 41 -23.69 6.02 -9.68
C SER A 41 -23.26 6.62 -8.34
N PHE A 42 -24.16 6.75 -7.37
CA PHE A 42 -23.76 7.11 -6.02
C PHE A 42 -22.78 6.07 -5.44
N VAL A 43 -23.09 4.78 -5.64
CA VAL A 43 -22.29 3.65 -5.13
C VAL A 43 -20.90 3.60 -5.80
N ASN A 44 -20.83 3.68 -7.13
CA ASN A 44 -19.58 3.45 -7.86
C ASN A 44 -18.73 4.71 -8.12
N ASP A 45 -19.31 5.92 -8.06
CA ASP A 45 -18.58 7.17 -8.31
C ASP A 45 -18.43 8.06 -7.06
N ILE A 46 -19.41 8.07 -6.15
CA ILE A 46 -19.49 9.08 -5.09
C ILE A 46 -19.08 8.55 -3.71
N GLU A 47 -19.57 7.38 -3.31
CA GLU A 47 -19.16 6.75 -2.06
C GLU A 47 -17.64 6.49 -1.97
N PRO A 48 -16.92 6.13 -3.07
CA PRO A 48 -15.46 6.04 -3.06
C PRO A 48 -14.78 7.39 -2.82
N VAL A 49 -15.33 8.50 -3.32
CA VAL A 49 -14.83 9.86 -3.07
C VAL A 49 -15.00 10.22 -1.59
N LEU A 50 -16.17 9.95 -1.01
CA LEU A 50 -16.43 10.18 0.42
C LEU A 50 -15.51 9.33 1.30
N THR A 51 -15.26 8.08 0.90
CA THR A 51 -14.35 7.14 1.58
C THR A 51 -12.89 7.61 1.50
N LYS A 52 -12.41 7.96 0.31
CA LYS A 52 -11.06 8.47 0.05
C LYS A 52 -10.78 9.77 0.79
N ALA A 53 -11.78 10.64 0.92
CA ALA A 53 -11.73 11.88 1.70
C ALA A 53 -11.83 11.67 3.23
N GLY A 54 -12.06 10.44 3.69
CA GLY A 54 -12.21 10.09 5.11
C GLY A 54 -13.51 10.56 5.76
N CYS A 55 -14.51 10.97 4.96
CA CYS A 55 -15.78 11.51 5.46
C CYS A 55 -16.56 10.46 6.26
N ASN A 56 -16.63 9.23 5.76
CA ASN A 56 -17.29 8.06 6.37
C ASN A 56 -16.35 7.24 7.29
N GLY A 57 -15.25 7.84 7.76
CA GLY A 57 -14.38 7.24 8.77
C GLY A 57 -14.95 7.36 10.19
N GLY A 58 -14.60 6.41 11.07
CA GLY A 58 -15.12 6.33 12.46
C GLY A 58 -14.78 7.51 13.39
N VAL A 59 -13.87 8.40 12.97
CA VAL A 59 -13.57 9.68 13.66
C VAL A 59 -14.34 10.87 13.07
N CYS A 60 -14.97 10.70 11.90
CA CYS A 60 -15.71 11.72 11.15
C CYS A 60 -17.23 11.44 11.20
N HIS A 61 -17.91 11.28 10.06
CA HIS A 61 -19.38 11.11 10.03
C HIS A 61 -19.86 9.68 10.30
N ALA A 62 -18.99 8.68 10.24
CA ALA A 62 -19.29 7.33 10.75
C ALA A 62 -18.95 7.14 12.23
N LYS A 63 -18.87 8.23 13.00
CA LYS A 63 -18.64 8.19 14.43
C LYS A 63 -19.80 7.48 15.15
N ALA A 64 -19.45 6.47 15.94
CA ALA A 64 -20.40 5.75 16.79
C ALA A 64 -21.18 6.72 17.70
N GLY A 65 -22.50 6.50 17.79
CA GLY A 65 -23.41 7.36 18.56
C GLY A 65 -24.06 8.51 17.77
N GLY A 66 -24.11 8.45 16.44
CA GLY A 66 -24.92 9.37 15.62
C GLY A 66 -24.17 10.28 14.65
N GLY A 67 -22.94 9.93 14.27
CA GLY A 67 -22.11 10.76 13.39
C GLY A 67 -21.70 12.09 14.03
N GLN A 68 -21.80 13.19 13.27
CA GLN A 68 -21.47 14.52 13.77
C GLN A 68 -22.51 15.57 13.36
N ASN A 69 -23.00 16.35 14.33
CA ASN A 69 -23.90 17.49 14.13
C ASN A 69 -25.17 17.14 13.31
N GLY A 70 -25.71 15.93 13.49
CA GLY A 70 -26.88 15.44 12.75
C GLY A 70 -26.60 15.08 11.28
N PHE A 71 -25.33 14.88 10.91
CA PHE A 71 -24.93 14.21 9.66
C PHE A 71 -24.16 12.94 10.01
N GLN A 72 -24.68 11.80 9.59
CA GLN A 72 -24.12 10.48 9.84
C GLN A 72 -23.93 9.76 8.52
N LEU A 73 -22.84 9.00 8.41
CA LEU A 73 -22.60 8.06 7.34
C LEU A 73 -22.38 6.67 7.95
N SER A 74 -22.57 5.62 7.17
CA SER A 74 -22.16 4.26 7.50
C SER A 74 -20.63 4.18 7.58
N LEU A 75 -20.10 3.19 8.27
CA LEU A 75 -18.64 3.04 8.38
C LEU A 75 -18.08 2.57 7.03
N LEU A 76 -17.19 3.36 6.44
CA LEU A 76 -16.51 3.07 5.16
C LEU A 76 -17.46 2.84 3.96
N GLY A 77 -18.70 3.34 4.01
CA GLY A 77 -19.66 3.23 2.91
C GLY A 77 -20.33 1.86 2.79
N PHE A 78 -20.43 1.10 3.88
CA PHE A 78 -21.06 -0.22 3.90
C PHE A 78 -22.59 -0.23 3.75
N GLU A 79 -23.27 0.90 3.88
CA GLU A 79 -24.73 1.03 3.66
C GLU A 79 -25.06 2.17 2.67
N PRO A 80 -24.80 2.01 1.34
CA PRO A 80 -24.86 3.12 0.39
C PRO A 80 -26.23 3.80 0.25
N GLU A 81 -27.34 3.07 0.44
CA GLU A 81 -28.69 3.66 0.46
C GLU A 81 -28.88 4.61 1.66
N TYR A 82 -28.34 4.24 2.82
CA TYR A 82 -28.38 5.05 4.04
C TYR A 82 -27.49 6.30 3.88
N ASP A 83 -26.30 6.13 3.29
CA ASP A 83 -25.37 7.23 3.02
C ASP A 83 -25.95 8.23 2.03
N TYR A 84 -26.55 7.75 0.94
CA TYR A 84 -27.28 8.59 -0.01
C TYR A 84 -28.42 9.34 0.67
N ASP A 85 -29.22 8.68 1.51
CA ASP A 85 -30.33 9.32 2.22
C ASP A 85 -29.84 10.40 3.18
N SER A 86 -28.72 10.17 3.90
CA SER A 86 -28.17 11.21 4.78
C SER A 86 -27.50 12.35 4.02
N VAL A 87 -26.92 12.10 2.85
CA VAL A 87 -26.36 13.15 1.98
C VAL A 87 -27.45 13.95 1.28
N VAL A 88 -28.48 13.32 0.71
CA VAL A 88 -29.41 13.94 -0.26
C VAL A 88 -30.78 14.25 0.33
N LYS A 89 -31.33 13.42 1.23
CA LYS A 89 -32.71 13.57 1.72
C LYS A 89 -32.78 14.22 3.11
N ASP A 90 -31.88 13.83 4.02
CA ASP A 90 -31.89 14.26 5.41
C ASP A 90 -31.80 15.79 5.58
N ALA A 91 -32.27 16.25 6.74
CA ALA A 91 -32.31 17.66 7.10
C ALA A 91 -32.97 18.55 6.02
N ARG A 92 -33.97 17.98 5.32
CA ARG A 92 -34.73 18.59 4.21
C ARG A 92 -33.86 18.89 2.98
N GLY A 93 -32.95 17.98 2.64
CA GLY A 93 -32.06 18.05 1.46
C GLY A 93 -31.04 19.19 1.48
N ARG A 94 -30.85 19.88 2.61
CA ARG A 94 -30.02 21.09 2.72
C ARG A 94 -28.52 20.94 2.39
N ARG A 95 -28.04 19.70 2.19
CA ARG A 95 -26.62 19.39 1.97
C ARG A 95 -26.22 19.47 0.51
N VAL A 96 -27.18 19.29 -0.39
CA VAL A 96 -27.02 19.23 -1.85
C VAL A 96 -27.93 20.27 -2.49
N PHE A 97 -27.42 21.08 -3.41
CA PHE A 97 -28.18 22.16 -4.05
C PHE A 97 -27.91 22.21 -5.57
N PRO A 98 -28.61 21.39 -6.38
CA PRO A 98 -28.32 21.24 -7.81
C PRO A 98 -28.40 22.53 -8.65
N ALA A 99 -29.20 23.51 -8.21
CA ALA A 99 -29.35 24.79 -8.91
C ALA A 99 -28.15 25.75 -8.75
N ALA A 100 -27.28 25.49 -7.77
CA ALA A 100 -25.98 26.15 -7.61
C ALA A 100 -25.06 25.18 -6.84
N PRO A 101 -24.50 24.15 -7.53
CA PRO A 101 -23.79 23.04 -6.90
C PRO A 101 -22.71 23.50 -5.94
N GLU A 102 -21.97 24.57 -6.27
CA GLU A 102 -20.89 25.15 -5.47
C GLU A 102 -21.36 25.64 -4.08
N ARG A 103 -22.66 25.92 -3.92
CA ARG A 103 -23.28 26.33 -2.63
C ARG A 103 -23.84 25.15 -1.81
N SER A 104 -23.68 23.92 -2.30
CA SER A 104 -24.03 22.72 -1.55
C SER A 104 -23.18 22.64 -0.29
N LEU A 105 -23.81 22.51 0.89
CA LEU A 105 -23.06 22.44 2.16
C LEU A 105 -22.05 21.29 2.16
N LEU A 106 -22.30 20.20 1.44
CA LEU A 106 -21.34 19.11 1.22
C LEU A 106 -20.03 19.64 0.61
N LEU A 107 -20.10 20.29 -0.55
CA LEU A 107 -18.93 20.86 -1.22
C LEU A 107 -18.29 22.01 -0.43
N MET A 108 -19.08 22.94 0.13
CA MET A 108 -18.56 24.07 0.88
C MET A 108 -17.80 23.65 2.15
N LYS A 109 -18.21 22.56 2.80
CA LYS A 109 -17.53 22.01 3.99
C LYS A 109 -16.33 21.16 3.60
N ALA A 110 -16.45 20.31 2.59
CA ALA A 110 -15.35 19.47 2.10
C ALA A 110 -14.18 20.32 1.57
N SER A 111 -14.46 21.42 0.88
CA SER A 111 -13.45 22.35 0.33
C SER A 111 -13.02 23.49 1.25
N GLY A 112 -13.49 23.52 2.50
CA GLY A 112 -13.10 24.55 3.46
C GLY A 112 -13.61 25.97 3.18
N GLN A 113 -14.45 26.17 2.15
CA GLN A 113 -15.15 27.43 1.87
C GLN A 113 -16.05 27.87 3.03
N THR A 114 -16.44 26.95 3.91
CA THR A 114 -17.11 27.23 5.18
C THR A 114 -16.45 26.40 6.29
N PRO A 115 -16.26 26.93 7.51
CA PRO A 115 -15.59 26.22 8.61
C PRO A 115 -16.14 24.81 8.85
N HIS A 116 -15.26 23.82 8.87
CA HIS A 116 -15.57 22.41 9.06
C HIS A 116 -14.63 21.81 10.10
N GLY A 117 -15.17 21.09 11.08
CA GLY A 117 -14.38 20.53 12.20
C GLY A 117 -13.35 19.48 11.77
N GLY A 118 -13.59 18.78 10.65
CA GLY A 118 -12.62 17.86 10.05
C GLY A 118 -11.57 18.54 9.16
N GLY A 119 -11.57 19.88 9.06
CA GLY A 119 -10.72 20.62 8.11
C GLY A 119 -11.16 20.47 6.66
N MET A 120 -10.29 20.88 5.74
CA MET A 120 -10.46 20.64 4.30
C MET A 120 -10.22 19.15 4.01
N ARG A 121 -11.11 18.53 3.24
CA ARG A 121 -11.08 17.12 2.84
C ARG A 121 -10.97 16.91 1.33
N LEU A 122 -11.46 17.86 0.53
CA LEU A 122 -11.40 17.85 -0.93
C LEU A 122 -11.03 19.26 -1.41
N ALA A 123 -9.83 19.43 -1.95
CA ALA A 123 -9.41 20.72 -2.51
C ALA A 123 -10.32 21.11 -3.71
N PRO A 124 -10.62 22.40 -3.96
CA PRO A 124 -11.51 22.82 -5.06
C PRO A 124 -11.09 22.36 -6.46
N ASP A 125 -9.80 22.09 -6.65
CA ASP A 125 -9.15 21.62 -7.88
C ASP A 125 -8.96 20.09 -7.92
N SER A 126 -9.39 19.36 -6.89
CA SER A 126 -9.28 17.88 -6.83
C SER A 126 -10.38 17.18 -7.64
N ASP A 127 -10.05 16.01 -8.20
CA ASP A 127 -11.03 15.17 -8.91
C ASP A 127 -12.22 14.77 -8.04
N GLY A 128 -12.01 14.54 -6.74
CA GLY A 128 -13.10 14.24 -5.81
C GLY A 128 -14.08 15.41 -5.65
N TYR A 129 -13.60 16.66 -5.63
CA TYR A 129 -14.47 17.84 -5.65
C TYR A 129 -15.24 17.92 -6.97
N ARG A 130 -14.55 17.70 -8.09
CA ARG A 130 -15.11 17.74 -9.45
C ARG A 130 -16.21 16.68 -9.65
N LEU A 131 -15.97 15.43 -9.26
CA LEU A 131 -16.96 14.33 -9.35
C LEU A 131 -18.21 14.63 -8.52
N LEU A 132 -18.06 15.09 -7.27
CA LEU A 132 -19.20 15.51 -6.44
C LEU A 132 -19.95 16.71 -7.06
N HIS A 133 -19.24 17.66 -7.66
CA HIS A 133 -19.86 18.80 -8.33
C HIS A 133 -20.65 18.37 -9.57
N GLU A 134 -20.07 17.55 -10.44
CA GLU A 134 -20.73 17.01 -11.64
C GLU A 134 -21.98 16.18 -11.25
N TRP A 135 -21.89 15.31 -10.24
CA TRP A 135 -23.02 14.55 -9.71
C TRP A 135 -24.15 15.44 -9.17
N ILE A 136 -23.83 16.45 -8.36
CA ILE A 136 -24.80 17.42 -7.86
C ILE A 136 -25.44 18.22 -9.00
N THR A 137 -24.65 18.58 -10.03
CA THR A 137 -25.15 19.27 -11.24
C THR A 137 -26.20 18.44 -11.98
N GLN A 138 -26.04 17.11 -12.01
CA GLN A 138 -27.02 16.19 -12.58
C GLN A 138 -28.24 15.91 -11.68
N GLY A 139 -28.38 16.63 -10.56
CA GLY A 139 -29.50 16.45 -9.62
C GLY A 139 -29.21 15.44 -8.50
N ALA A 140 -27.96 15.01 -8.34
CA ALA A 140 -27.52 14.02 -7.36
C ALA A 140 -28.30 12.69 -7.42
N PRO A 141 -28.30 11.98 -8.57
CA PRO A 141 -28.96 10.67 -8.69
C PRO A 141 -28.32 9.62 -7.77
N TYR A 142 -29.12 8.66 -7.28
CA TYR A 142 -28.58 7.46 -6.63
C TYR A 142 -27.94 6.51 -7.65
N GLY A 143 -28.63 6.36 -8.77
CA GLY A 143 -28.39 5.34 -9.79
C GLY A 143 -29.73 4.92 -10.42
N ASP A 144 -29.69 4.10 -11.47
CA ASP A 144 -30.88 3.51 -12.10
C ASP A 144 -31.10 2.03 -11.75
N GLY A 145 -30.16 1.42 -11.01
CA GLY A 145 -30.21 0.02 -10.59
C GLY A 145 -29.64 -0.96 -11.61
N SER A 146 -29.04 -0.46 -12.71
CA SER A 146 -28.30 -1.28 -13.69
C SER A 146 -26.79 -1.30 -13.44
N GLU A 147 -26.30 -0.56 -12.44
CA GLU A 147 -24.88 -0.46 -12.13
C GLU A 147 -24.29 -1.80 -11.67
N PRO A 148 -23.12 -2.21 -12.19
CA PRO A 148 -22.55 -3.50 -11.83
C PRO A 148 -21.84 -3.43 -10.47
N ASP A 149 -21.98 -4.51 -9.69
CA ASP A 149 -21.35 -4.67 -8.38
C ASP A 149 -19.83 -4.78 -8.50
N LEU A 150 -19.08 -4.23 -7.53
CA LEU A 150 -17.64 -4.44 -7.47
C LEU A 150 -17.30 -5.88 -7.05
N VAL A 151 -16.66 -6.63 -7.94
CA VAL A 151 -16.22 -8.00 -7.68
C VAL A 151 -14.86 -8.01 -6.99
N SER A 152 -13.87 -7.30 -7.55
CA SER A 152 -12.49 -7.29 -7.04
C SER A 152 -11.76 -5.98 -7.35
N VAL A 153 -10.65 -5.76 -6.65
CA VAL A 153 -9.63 -4.76 -7.00
C VAL A 153 -8.29 -5.46 -7.17
N SER A 154 -7.47 -4.97 -8.08
CA SER A 154 -6.11 -5.42 -8.33
C SER A 154 -5.16 -4.23 -8.36
N VAL A 155 -3.87 -4.47 -8.19
CA VAL A 155 -2.83 -3.43 -8.31
C VAL A 155 -1.72 -3.93 -9.23
N ALA A 156 -1.22 -3.05 -10.08
CA ALA A 156 -0.11 -3.29 -10.99
C ALA A 156 1.01 -2.26 -10.77
N PRO A 157 2.27 -2.68 -10.56
CA PRO A 157 2.69 -4.04 -10.23
C PRO A 157 2.08 -4.55 -8.90
N ASP A 158 1.93 -5.87 -8.73
CA ASP A 158 1.59 -6.52 -7.46
C ASP A 158 2.84 -6.79 -6.60
N ARG A 159 3.99 -6.91 -7.26
CA ARG A 159 5.31 -7.07 -6.64
C ARG A 159 6.40 -6.45 -7.49
N GLY A 160 7.50 -6.05 -6.86
CA GLY A 160 8.69 -5.61 -7.59
C GLY A 160 9.91 -5.45 -6.70
N MET A 161 11.09 -5.52 -7.32
CA MET A 161 12.31 -5.05 -6.69
C MET A 161 12.45 -3.56 -6.95
N VAL A 162 12.43 -2.74 -5.89
CA VAL A 162 12.47 -1.27 -5.99
C VAL A 162 13.72 -0.78 -5.25
N PRO A 163 14.72 -0.20 -5.94
CA PRO A 163 15.93 0.28 -5.30
C PRO A 163 15.66 1.39 -4.27
N THR A 164 16.58 1.55 -3.32
CA THR A 164 16.54 2.66 -2.35
C THR A 164 16.56 4.02 -3.06
N GLY A 165 15.82 4.99 -2.52
CA GLY A 165 15.66 6.33 -3.11
C GLY A 165 14.89 6.37 -4.45
N SER A 166 14.27 5.27 -4.88
CA SER A 166 13.50 5.18 -6.13
C SER A 166 11.99 5.26 -5.89
N GLU A 167 11.26 5.52 -6.97
CA GLU A 167 9.79 5.65 -6.95
C GLU A 167 9.13 4.57 -7.81
N GLN A 168 7.95 4.11 -7.38
CA GLN A 168 7.12 3.14 -8.10
C GLN A 168 5.68 3.64 -8.14
N GLN A 169 5.19 4.02 -9.32
CA GLN A 169 3.76 4.30 -9.51
C GLN A 169 2.97 2.99 -9.51
N LEU A 170 1.87 2.95 -8.79
CA LEU A 170 0.89 1.85 -8.79
C LEU A 170 -0.33 2.23 -9.61
N THR A 171 -0.87 1.28 -10.37
CA THR A 171 -2.19 1.41 -11.00
C THR A 171 -3.16 0.49 -10.28
N ALA A 172 -4.25 1.03 -9.75
CA ALA A 172 -5.32 0.25 -9.13
C ALA A 172 -6.45 0.04 -10.13
N THR A 173 -6.84 -1.22 -10.37
CA THR A 173 -7.91 -1.56 -11.32
C THR A 173 -9.02 -2.32 -10.61
N ALA A 174 -10.23 -1.78 -10.68
CA ALA A 174 -11.47 -2.41 -10.23
C ALA A 174 -12.05 -3.29 -11.34
N THR A 175 -12.64 -4.42 -10.97
CA THR A 175 -13.39 -5.33 -11.86
C THR A 175 -14.80 -5.52 -11.34
N TYR A 176 -15.80 -5.32 -12.20
CA TYR A 176 -17.21 -5.34 -11.85
C TYR A 176 -17.94 -6.61 -12.34
N SER A 177 -19.19 -6.81 -11.90
CA SER A 177 -19.96 -8.04 -12.13
C SER A 177 -20.40 -8.28 -13.58
N ASP A 178 -20.42 -7.23 -14.40
CA ASP A 178 -20.61 -7.30 -15.86
C ASP A 178 -19.31 -7.65 -16.63
N GLY A 179 -18.18 -7.77 -15.93
CA GLY A 179 -16.85 -7.98 -16.50
C GLY A 179 -16.15 -6.71 -16.98
N SER A 180 -16.75 -5.53 -16.79
CA SER A 180 -16.09 -4.25 -17.04
C SER A 180 -14.96 -4.01 -16.03
N THR A 181 -14.02 -3.15 -16.40
CA THR A 181 -12.91 -2.74 -15.53
C THR A 181 -12.73 -1.23 -15.56
N ARG A 182 -12.22 -0.67 -14.45
CA ARG A 182 -12.00 0.78 -14.30
C ARG A 182 -10.66 1.04 -13.61
N ASP A 183 -9.92 2.03 -14.10
CA ASP A 183 -8.82 2.61 -13.34
C ASP A 183 -9.39 3.41 -12.16
N VAL A 184 -9.05 2.97 -10.95
CA VAL A 184 -9.49 3.57 -9.69
C VAL A 184 -8.30 4.13 -8.90
N THR A 185 -7.14 4.33 -9.53
CA THR A 185 -5.89 4.81 -8.91
C THR A 185 -6.08 6.11 -8.13
N ALA A 186 -6.86 7.06 -8.65
CA ALA A 186 -7.15 8.33 -7.96
C ALA A 186 -8.12 8.18 -6.76
N LEU A 187 -8.92 7.11 -6.74
CA LEU A 187 -9.98 6.88 -5.75
C LEU A 187 -9.63 5.81 -4.69
N ALA A 188 -8.69 4.92 -4.98
CA ALA A 188 -8.22 3.90 -4.05
C ALA A 188 -7.46 4.52 -2.88
N LEU A 189 -7.64 3.99 -1.68
CA LEU A 189 -6.83 4.32 -0.50
C LEU A 189 -5.54 3.51 -0.51
N TYR A 190 -4.42 4.15 -0.17
CA TYR A 190 -3.09 3.54 -0.10
C TYR A 190 -2.54 3.69 1.31
N GLU A 191 -1.96 2.61 1.86
CA GLU A 191 -1.42 2.57 3.22
C GLU A 191 -0.15 1.70 3.23
N SER A 192 0.99 2.24 3.68
CA SER A 192 2.22 1.49 3.84
C SER A 192 2.28 0.83 5.22
N ASN A 193 2.64 -0.46 5.29
CA ASN A 193 2.87 -1.12 6.57
C ASN A 193 4.17 -0.67 7.27
N ALA A 194 5.03 0.08 6.59
CA ALA A 194 6.31 0.58 7.10
C ALA A 194 6.68 1.92 6.44
N GLU A 195 6.01 3.01 6.82
CA GLU A 195 6.27 4.37 6.28
C GLU A 195 7.73 4.83 6.41
N ALA A 196 8.48 4.31 7.38
CA ALA A 196 9.92 4.58 7.53
C ALA A 196 10.78 3.92 6.44
N MET A 197 10.29 2.85 5.79
CA MET A 197 10.95 2.15 4.68
C MET A 197 10.46 2.67 3.32
N ALA A 198 9.14 2.81 3.16
CA ALA A 198 8.55 3.47 2.01
C ALA A 198 7.22 4.12 2.38
N ASP A 199 6.99 5.35 1.93
CA ASP A 199 5.66 5.98 2.00
C ASP A 199 4.97 5.93 0.63
N VAL A 200 3.68 6.27 0.61
CA VAL A 200 2.86 6.25 -0.60
C VAL A 200 1.95 7.47 -0.64
N SER A 201 1.94 8.15 -1.78
CA SER A 201 1.07 9.29 -2.03
C SER A 201 -0.40 8.90 -2.18
N SER A 202 -1.28 9.91 -2.10
CA SER A 202 -2.71 9.71 -2.38
C SER A 202 -3.02 9.25 -3.81
N SER A 203 -2.09 9.42 -4.76
CA SER A 203 -2.20 8.94 -6.15
C SER A 203 -1.48 7.60 -6.40
N GLY A 204 -1.05 6.87 -5.37
CA GLY A 204 -0.42 5.57 -5.52
C GLY A 204 1.04 5.58 -5.99
N LEU A 205 1.72 6.73 -5.95
CA LEU A 205 3.18 6.80 -6.11
C LEU A 205 3.85 6.38 -4.79
N VAL A 206 4.55 5.25 -4.80
CA VAL A 206 5.37 4.76 -3.67
C VAL A 206 6.75 5.39 -3.76
N HIS A 207 7.25 5.92 -2.65
CA HIS A 207 8.60 6.46 -2.53
C HIS A 207 9.42 5.62 -1.54
N VAL A 208 10.46 4.94 -2.03
CA VAL A 208 11.31 4.05 -1.23
C VAL A 208 12.49 4.82 -0.64
N LYS A 209 12.74 4.66 0.66
CA LYS A 209 13.76 5.39 1.42
C LYS A 209 15.09 4.63 1.43
N ASP A 210 15.84 4.74 2.51
CA ASP A 210 17.19 4.19 2.70
C ASP A 210 17.23 2.86 3.49
N VAL A 211 16.09 2.44 4.05
CA VAL A 211 15.99 1.17 4.81
C VAL A 211 15.77 -0.01 3.85
N PRO A 212 16.64 -1.04 3.84
CA PRO A 212 16.44 -2.25 3.04
C PRO A 212 15.50 -3.23 3.75
N GLY A 213 14.85 -4.11 2.98
CA GLY A 213 13.90 -5.09 3.50
C GLY A 213 12.73 -5.32 2.55
N ASN A 214 11.59 -5.76 3.10
CA ASN A 214 10.33 -5.85 2.36
C ASN A 214 9.30 -4.92 2.97
N VAL A 215 8.60 -4.17 2.12
CA VAL A 215 7.48 -3.29 2.48
C VAL A 215 6.25 -3.66 1.66
N ALA A 216 5.08 -3.58 2.29
CA ALA A 216 3.79 -3.84 1.66
C ALA A 216 2.94 -2.56 1.68
N VAL A 217 2.46 -2.17 0.50
CA VAL A 217 1.47 -1.10 0.33
C VAL A 217 0.12 -1.75 0.10
N MET A 218 -0.79 -1.55 1.06
CA MET A 218 -2.17 -1.99 0.95
C MET A 218 -2.97 -0.99 0.10
N VAL A 219 -3.76 -1.51 -0.83
CA VAL A 219 -4.62 -0.74 -1.73
C VAL A 219 -6.07 -1.12 -1.47
N ARG A 220 -6.91 -0.18 -1.05
CA ARG A 220 -8.32 -0.42 -0.68
C ARG A 220 -9.28 0.37 -1.57
N TYR A 221 -10.32 -0.27 -2.08
CA TYR A 221 -11.38 0.39 -2.84
C TYR A 221 -12.72 -0.34 -2.62
N GLN A 222 -13.76 0.40 -2.18
CA GLN A 222 -15.08 -0.11 -1.77
C GLN A 222 -15.04 -1.48 -1.04
N GLY A 223 -14.31 -1.55 0.08
CA GLY A 223 -14.18 -2.76 0.89
C GLY A 223 -13.31 -3.89 0.30
N LYS A 224 -12.93 -3.85 -0.98
CA LYS A 224 -11.95 -4.77 -1.58
C LYS A 224 -10.53 -4.32 -1.26
N VAL A 225 -9.60 -5.28 -1.26
CA VAL A 225 -8.19 -5.06 -0.94
C VAL A 225 -7.29 -5.74 -1.97
N ALA A 226 -6.29 -5.02 -2.46
CA ALA A 226 -5.11 -5.54 -3.14
C ALA A 226 -3.85 -5.11 -2.37
N VAL A 227 -2.70 -5.73 -2.68
CA VAL A 227 -1.42 -5.42 -2.02
C VAL A 227 -0.33 -5.35 -3.07
N PHE A 228 0.48 -4.29 -3.01
CA PHE A 228 1.77 -4.20 -3.68
C PHE A 228 2.87 -4.57 -2.68
N THR A 229 3.80 -5.46 -3.06
CA THR A 229 4.96 -5.84 -2.24
C THR A 229 6.26 -5.39 -2.90
N ALA A 230 6.99 -4.47 -2.27
CA ALA A 230 8.32 -4.07 -2.72
C ALA A 230 9.42 -4.82 -1.94
N ALA A 231 10.31 -5.46 -2.68
CA ALA A 231 11.61 -5.91 -2.20
C ALA A 231 12.62 -4.76 -2.37
N VAL A 232 13.12 -4.23 -1.26
CA VAL A 232 14.09 -3.12 -1.23
C VAL A 232 15.49 -3.68 -0.97
N PRO A 233 16.34 -3.78 -1.99
CA PRO A 233 17.61 -4.48 -1.86
C PRO A 233 18.65 -3.66 -1.10
N LEU A 234 19.39 -4.33 -0.20
CA LEU A 234 20.67 -3.82 0.32
C LEU A 234 21.79 -3.97 -0.73
N GLY A 235 21.68 -4.95 -1.62
CA GLY A 235 22.62 -5.18 -2.73
C GLY A 235 23.95 -5.81 -2.34
N ALA A 236 24.07 -6.40 -1.14
CA ALA A 236 25.24 -7.19 -0.76
C ALA A 236 25.15 -8.62 -1.32
N THR A 237 26.29 -9.29 -1.50
CA THR A 237 26.31 -10.71 -1.90
C THR A 237 25.92 -11.60 -0.73
N VAL A 238 25.16 -12.66 -1.02
CA VAL A 238 24.62 -13.59 -0.01
C VAL A 238 25.17 -14.98 -0.29
N ASP A 239 26.49 -15.10 -0.12
CA ASP A 239 27.26 -16.29 -0.54
C ASP A 239 27.26 -17.39 0.53
N ASN A 240 27.13 -17.02 1.81
CA ASN A 240 27.26 -17.93 2.96
C ASN A 240 25.95 -17.98 3.77
N LEU A 241 25.02 -18.82 3.32
CA LEU A 241 23.83 -19.18 4.09
C LEU A 241 24.12 -20.39 5.01
N PRO A 242 23.59 -20.43 6.24
CA PRO A 242 23.64 -21.64 7.06
C PRO A 242 22.74 -22.74 6.47
N GLU A 243 22.91 -23.96 6.95
CA GLU A 243 22.04 -25.09 6.57
C GLU A 243 20.59 -24.85 7.03
N ALA A 244 19.62 -25.02 6.13
CA ALA A 244 18.20 -24.91 6.46
C ALA A 244 17.78 -26.11 7.32
N ARG A 245 17.23 -25.83 8.51
CA ARG A 245 16.73 -26.88 9.42
C ARG A 245 15.27 -27.23 9.15
N ASN A 246 14.52 -26.34 8.49
CA ASN A 246 13.10 -26.49 8.19
C ASN A 246 12.67 -25.59 7.01
N PHE A 247 11.44 -25.77 6.52
CA PHE A 247 10.90 -25.04 5.37
C PHE A 247 10.82 -23.50 5.55
N ILE A 248 10.72 -23.00 6.79
CA ILE A 248 10.73 -21.55 7.06
C ILE A 248 12.12 -20.98 6.76
N ASP A 249 13.19 -21.71 7.11
CA ASP A 249 14.56 -21.31 6.79
C ASP A 249 14.77 -21.21 5.27
N GLU A 250 14.20 -22.14 4.49
CA GLU A 250 14.25 -22.10 3.02
C GLU A 250 13.63 -20.79 2.46
N HIS A 251 12.46 -20.40 2.96
CA HIS A 251 11.80 -19.15 2.57
C HIS A 251 12.57 -17.91 3.05
N VAL A 252 13.07 -17.90 4.28
CA VAL A 252 13.89 -16.80 4.82
C VAL A 252 15.17 -16.64 3.99
N PHE A 253 15.85 -17.73 3.64
CA PHE A 253 17.09 -17.70 2.87
C PHE A 253 16.87 -17.37 1.40
N ALA A 254 15.72 -17.74 0.82
CA ALA A 254 15.30 -17.25 -0.50
C ALA A 254 15.11 -15.74 -0.49
N ASN A 255 14.36 -15.22 0.50
CA ASN A 255 14.12 -13.80 0.66
C ASN A 255 15.42 -13.01 0.89
N LEU A 256 16.29 -13.46 1.81
CA LEU A 256 17.59 -12.83 2.08
C LEU A 256 18.46 -12.70 0.82
N ARG A 257 18.45 -13.70 -0.06
CA ARG A 257 19.13 -13.65 -1.37
C ARG A 257 18.49 -12.65 -2.31
N GLU A 258 17.16 -12.58 -2.37
CA GLU A 258 16.42 -11.64 -3.21
C GLU A 258 16.71 -10.17 -2.85
N ILE A 259 16.70 -9.83 -1.55
CA ILE A 259 17.00 -8.47 -1.07
C ILE A 259 18.51 -8.21 -0.84
N GLY A 260 19.38 -9.18 -1.10
CA GLY A 260 20.84 -9.03 -0.91
C GLY A 260 21.24 -8.69 0.52
N ILE A 261 20.60 -9.30 1.52
CA ILE A 261 20.95 -9.14 2.95
C ILE A 261 21.63 -10.42 3.44
N PRO A 262 22.89 -10.37 3.93
CA PRO A 262 23.55 -11.55 4.47
C PRO A 262 22.92 -11.97 5.82
N PRO A 263 22.85 -13.28 6.11
CA PRO A 263 22.35 -13.75 7.40
C PRO A 263 23.27 -13.29 8.55
N SER A 264 22.69 -13.02 9.71
CA SER A 264 23.50 -12.83 10.93
C SER A 264 24.22 -14.14 11.30
N PRO A 265 25.45 -14.07 11.85
CA PRO A 265 26.17 -15.26 12.29
C PRO A 265 25.40 -15.98 13.41
N VAL A 266 25.58 -17.30 13.49
CA VAL A 266 25.03 -18.11 14.60
C VAL A 266 25.61 -17.60 15.92
N CYS A 267 24.74 -17.15 16.81
CA CYS A 267 25.15 -16.64 18.11
C CYS A 267 25.70 -17.74 19.03
N ASP A 268 26.57 -17.34 19.97
CA ASP A 268 27.10 -18.19 21.03
C ASP A 268 26.00 -18.65 22.02
N ASP A 269 26.32 -19.63 22.85
CA ASP A 269 25.35 -20.24 23.78
C ASP A 269 24.85 -19.27 24.88
N ALA A 270 25.67 -18.32 25.34
CA ALA A 270 25.26 -17.35 26.36
C ALA A 270 24.31 -16.29 25.77
N THR A 271 24.57 -15.85 24.54
CA THR A 271 23.65 -15.03 23.76
C THR A 271 22.36 -15.78 23.44
N PHE A 272 22.46 -17.06 23.05
CA PHE A 272 21.31 -17.90 22.71
C PHE A 272 20.36 -18.09 23.90
N VAL A 273 20.85 -18.58 25.05
CA VAL A 273 20.00 -18.82 26.25
C VAL A 273 19.29 -17.54 26.70
N ARG A 274 19.98 -16.39 26.63
CA ARG A 274 19.38 -15.09 26.97
C ARG A 274 18.27 -14.69 26.01
N ARG A 275 18.47 -14.83 24.69
CA ARG A 275 17.45 -14.45 23.69
C ARG A 275 16.23 -15.37 23.75
N VAL A 276 16.45 -16.68 23.70
CA VAL A 276 15.36 -17.67 23.65
C VAL A 276 14.47 -17.64 24.90
N SER A 277 15.02 -17.38 26.10
CA SER A 277 14.20 -17.18 27.30
C SER A 277 13.37 -15.90 27.27
N LEU A 278 13.88 -14.80 26.70
CA LEU A 278 13.13 -13.55 26.54
C LEU A 278 12.02 -13.71 25.49
N ASP A 279 12.33 -14.33 24.35
CA ASP A 279 11.42 -14.47 23.22
C ASP A 279 10.27 -15.45 23.49
N ILE A 280 10.55 -16.55 24.22
CA ILE A 280 9.56 -17.58 24.55
C ILE A 280 8.87 -17.30 25.89
N ALA A 281 9.61 -17.00 26.96
CA ALA A 281 9.07 -16.94 28.32
C ALA A 281 9.00 -15.51 28.91
N GLY A 282 9.28 -14.47 28.12
CA GLY A 282 9.18 -13.07 28.54
C GLY A 282 10.18 -12.63 29.62
N ARG A 283 11.17 -13.47 29.95
CA ARG A 283 12.09 -13.25 31.08
C ARG A 283 13.53 -13.64 30.74
N LEU A 284 14.47 -13.12 31.52
CA LEU A 284 15.83 -13.66 31.54
C LEU A 284 15.84 -15.10 32.12
N PRO A 285 16.79 -15.96 31.70
CA PRO A 285 17.01 -17.24 32.37
C PRO A 285 17.42 -17.01 33.83
N THR A 286 17.07 -17.91 34.74
CA THR A 286 17.67 -17.89 36.08
C THR A 286 19.15 -18.22 36.02
N ARG A 287 19.89 -17.97 37.10
CA ARG A 287 21.31 -18.35 37.19
C ARG A 287 21.48 -19.86 36.96
N GLU A 288 20.61 -20.65 37.58
CA GLU A 288 20.64 -22.11 37.55
C GLU A 288 20.32 -22.64 36.14
N GLU A 289 19.33 -22.04 35.45
CA GLU A 289 19.00 -22.37 34.06
C GLU A 289 20.16 -22.03 33.11
N ALA A 290 20.76 -20.84 33.26
CA ALA A 290 21.87 -20.41 32.43
C ALA A 290 23.12 -21.28 32.65
N THR A 291 23.52 -21.53 33.90
CA THR A 291 24.65 -22.41 34.24
C THR A 291 24.42 -23.82 33.68
N ALA A 292 23.27 -24.44 33.93
CA ALA A 292 22.98 -25.78 33.46
C ALA A 292 23.01 -25.90 31.92
N PHE A 293 22.55 -24.88 31.20
CA PHE A 293 22.62 -24.86 29.73
C PHE A 293 24.04 -24.64 29.19
N LEU A 294 24.83 -23.77 29.82
CA LEU A 294 26.21 -23.47 29.42
C LEU A 294 27.16 -24.65 29.70
N GLU A 295 26.97 -25.36 30.81
CA GLU A 295 27.77 -26.54 31.18
C GLU A 295 27.33 -27.82 30.44
N SER A 296 26.12 -27.85 29.86
CA SER A 296 25.62 -29.00 29.11
C SER A 296 26.41 -29.25 27.82
N THR A 297 26.80 -30.51 27.63
CA THR A 297 27.41 -31.06 26.40
C THR A 297 26.44 -31.95 25.61
N GLU A 298 25.15 -31.96 25.96
CA GLU A 298 24.15 -32.83 25.33
C GLU A 298 23.91 -32.49 23.86
N ALA A 299 23.75 -33.52 23.03
CA ALA A 299 23.42 -33.34 21.63
C ALA A 299 22.03 -32.68 21.48
N GLY A 300 21.94 -31.61 20.70
CA GLY A 300 20.68 -30.88 20.51
C GLY A 300 20.22 -30.06 21.70
N LYS A 301 21.09 -29.72 22.68
CA LYS A 301 20.72 -28.95 23.89
C LYS A 301 19.93 -27.66 23.63
N ARG A 302 20.12 -27.01 22.48
CA ARG A 302 19.34 -25.82 22.06
C ARG A 302 17.87 -26.13 21.83
N ASP A 303 17.58 -27.24 21.15
CA ASP A 303 16.22 -27.68 20.86
C ASP A 303 15.53 -28.18 22.14
N GLN A 304 16.27 -28.90 22.99
CA GLN A 304 15.79 -29.34 24.31
C GLN A 304 15.43 -28.15 25.22
N LEU A 305 16.22 -27.07 25.19
CA LEU A 305 15.91 -25.84 25.93
C LEU A 305 14.67 -25.13 25.38
N ILE A 306 14.52 -25.04 24.05
CA ILE A 306 13.32 -24.48 23.40
C ILE A 306 12.07 -25.23 23.88
N GLU A 307 12.08 -26.56 23.80
CA GLU A 307 10.95 -27.39 24.23
C GLU A 307 10.61 -27.18 25.72
N LYS A 308 11.64 -27.16 26.60
CA LYS A 308 11.47 -26.89 28.03
C LYS A 308 10.86 -25.51 28.29
N LEU A 309 11.22 -24.49 27.51
CA LEU A 309 10.66 -23.14 27.64
C LEU A 309 9.21 -23.06 27.14
N LEU A 310 8.89 -23.71 26.01
CA LEU A 310 7.52 -23.79 25.47
C LEU A 310 6.57 -24.55 26.41
N GLN A 311 7.08 -25.58 27.11
CA GLN A 311 6.32 -26.30 28.15
C GLN A 311 6.25 -25.57 29.50
N SER A 312 6.92 -24.41 29.65
CA SER A 312 6.96 -23.68 30.93
C SER A 312 5.73 -22.77 31.12
N PRO A 313 5.28 -22.53 32.36
CA PRO A 313 4.21 -21.56 32.63
C PRO A 313 4.51 -20.15 32.09
N GLY A 314 5.80 -19.76 32.08
CA GLY A 314 6.22 -18.45 31.56
C GLY A 314 5.94 -18.25 30.07
N TYR A 315 5.88 -19.32 29.26
CA TYR A 315 5.41 -19.21 27.88
C TYR A 315 3.92 -18.88 27.81
N ALA A 316 3.09 -19.58 28.59
CA ALA A 316 1.65 -19.32 28.63
C ALA A 316 1.35 -17.91 29.14
N ASP A 317 2.03 -17.48 30.22
CA ASP A 317 1.89 -16.13 30.78
C ASP A 317 2.34 -15.06 29.78
N PHE A 318 3.47 -15.24 29.09
CA PHE A 318 3.97 -14.25 28.13
C PHE A 318 3.13 -14.19 26.85
N PHE A 319 2.65 -15.34 26.36
CA PHE A 319 1.80 -15.42 25.18
C PHE A 319 0.42 -14.78 25.43
N ALA A 320 -0.18 -15.00 26.60
CA ALA A 320 -1.51 -14.46 26.94
C ALA A 320 -1.54 -12.93 27.19
N ASN A 321 -0.37 -12.29 27.29
CA ASN A 321 -0.22 -10.84 27.49
C ASN A 321 0.21 -10.09 26.20
N LYS A 322 0.17 -10.74 25.02
CA LYS A 322 0.40 -10.13 23.70
C LYS A 322 -0.91 -9.89 22.96
#